data_AF-A0A562BQR5-F1
#
_entry.id   AF-A0A562BQR5-F1
#
_cell.length_a   1.000
_cell.length_b   1.000
_cell.length_c   1.000
_cell.angle_alpha   90.00
_cell.angle_beta   90.00
_cell.angle_gamma   90.00
#
_symmetry.space_group_name_H-M   'P 1'
#
loop_
_entity.id
_entity.type
_entity.pdbx_description
1 polymer ?
#
loop_
_entity_poly.entity_id
_entity_poly.type
_entity_poly.pdbx_seq_one_letter_code
_entity_poly.pdbx_strand_id
1 'polypeptide(L)'
;MMKKWLSAAVCSMMVAAPAGFALAQTGTTTGAAATGARADYDAARSRADAEYKTAKQRCDALKSNAKDICEAEAKRDRDVARAEAEATRDNTDAARAKVAKVKADGDYEVAKERCDDKKGNDKDVCVKEAKAAHEKAVGEAKTRREAATGGSRADVAEARRDARKDTTDAAYKADREKCDAMSGDAKDKCQADVKAKYGR
;
A
#
# COMPACT_ATOMS: atom_id res chain seq x y z
N MET A 1 7.17 -18.15 -39.44
CA MET A 1 5.93 -18.93 -39.62
C MET A 1 4.77 -18.14 -39.03
N MET A 2 3.92 -17.57 -39.88
CA MET A 2 2.74 -16.81 -39.46
C MET A 2 1.51 -17.72 -39.55
N LYS A 3 0.64 -17.69 -38.54
CA LYS A 3 -0.77 -18.10 -38.69
C LYS A 3 -1.65 -17.10 -37.92
N LYS A 4 -2.26 -16.22 -38.72
CA LYS A 4 -3.46 -15.43 -38.42
C LYS A 4 -4.69 -16.36 -38.36
N TRP A 5 -5.85 -15.73 -38.33
CA TRP A 5 -7.24 -16.19 -38.50
C TRP A 5 -8.00 -16.16 -37.15
N LEU A 6 -8.71 -15.06 -36.85
CA LEU A 6 -10.08 -14.70 -37.34
C LEU A 6 -11.11 -15.70 -36.79
N SER A 7 -12.32 -15.36 -36.37
CA SER A 7 -13.05 -14.13 -36.08
C SER A 7 -14.36 -14.59 -35.40
N ALA A 8 -15.08 -13.63 -34.84
CA ALA A 8 -16.34 -13.75 -34.13
C ALA A 8 -17.45 -14.62 -34.77
N ALA A 9 -18.26 -15.23 -33.92
CA ALA A 9 -19.66 -15.55 -34.20
C ALA A 9 -20.51 -15.14 -32.99
N VAL A 10 -21.17 -14.00 -33.13
CA VAL A 10 -22.34 -13.58 -32.35
C VAL A 10 -23.53 -14.41 -32.82
N CYS A 11 -24.30 -14.99 -31.89
CA CYS A 11 -25.68 -15.37 -32.17
C CYS A 11 -26.57 -14.90 -31.03
N SER A 12 -27.36 -13.90 -31.38
CA SER A 12 -28.45 -13.31 -30.59
C SER A 12 -29.65 -14.24 -30.63
N MET A 13 -30.32 -14.45 -29.49
CA MET A 13 -31.75 -14.78 -29.49
C MET A 13 -32.42 -14.29 -28.20
N MET A 14 -33.20 -13.22 -28.36
CA MET A 14 -34.30 -12.81 -27.49
C MET A 14 -35.50 -13.74 -27.70
N VAL A 15 -36.19 -14.12 -26.61
CA VAL A 15 -37.66 -14.39 -26.60
C VAL A 15 -38.22 -13.92 -25.24
N ALA A 16 -39.46 -13.43 -25.30
CA ALA A 16 -40.14 -12.44 -24.47
C ALA A 16 -40.79 -12.93 -23.13
N ALA A 17 -41.13 -11.92 -22.30
CA ALA A 17 -42.00 -11.91 -21.09
C ALA A 17 -43.50 -12.18 -21.43
N PRO A 18 -44.51 -12.08 -20.50
CA PRO A 18 -44.52 -11.80 -19.04
C PRO A 18 -45.49 -12.71 -18.21
N ALA A 19 -45.31 -12.79 -16.88
CA ALA A 19 -46.40 -13.11 -15.95
C ALA A 19 -46.09 -12.55 -14.56
N GLY A 20 -47.00 -11.72 -14.05
CA GLY A 20 -46.83 -10.95 -12.83
C GLY A 20 -46.76 -11.79 -11.57
N PHE A 21 -45.99 -11.30 -10.60
CA PHE A 21 -46.22 -11.57 -9.19
C PHE A 21 -46.25 -10.24 -8.45
N ALA A 22 -47.32 -10.08 -7.68
CA ALA A 22 -47.73 -8.89 -6.99
C ALA A 22 -46.72 -8.44 -5.93
N LEU A 23 -46.76 -7.14 -5.63
CA LEU A 23 -46.07 -6.49 -4.52
C LEU A 23 -46.40 -7.17 -3.18
N ALA A 24 -45.36 -7.55 -2.44
CA ALA A 24 -45.36 -7.53 -0.99
C ALA A 24 -44.08 -6.82 -0.53
N GLN A 25 -44.12 -5.48 -0.55
CA GLN A 25 -43.17 -4.67 0.20
C GLN A 25 -43.56 -4.75 1.68
N THR A 26 -42.91 -5.63 2.43
CA THR A 26 -42.99 -5.65 3.90
C THR A 26 -41.58 -5.66 4.48
N GLY A 27 -41.23 -4.56 5.15
CA GLY A 27 -40.16 -4.52 6.14
C GLY A 27 -38.82 -4.01 5.61
N THR A 28 -38.65 -2.68 5.57
CA THR A 28 -37.33 -2.07 5.69
C THR A 28 -36.77 -2.43 7.08
N THR A 29 -36.00 -3.51 7.16
CA THR A 29 -35.22 -3.87 8.35
C THR A 29 -34.03 -2.92 8.48
N THR A 30 -34.25 -1.73 9.04
CA THR A 30 -33.18 -0.77 9.34
C THR A 30 -32.23 -1.23 10.46
N GLY A 31 -32.40 -2.44 11.02
CA GLY A 31 -31.51 -3.06 12.02
C GLY A 31 -30.69 -4.28 11.54
N ALA A 32 -31.03 -4.91 10.41
CA ALA A 32 -30.30 -6.09 9.91
C ALA A 32 -29.00 -5.73 9.17
N ALA A 33 -28.96 -4.57 8.52
CA ALA A 33 -27.78 -4.11 7.77
C ALA A 33 -26.59 -3.73 8.69
N ALA A 34 -26.86 -3.08 9.83
CA ALA A 34 -25.82 -2.67 10.78
C ALA A 34 -25.24 -3.85 11.58
N THR A 35 -26.06 -4.86 11.88
CA THR A 35 -25.62 -6.10 12.55
C THR A 35 -24.82 -7.00 11.60
N GLY A 36 -25.20 -7.06 10.32
CA GLY A 36 -24.44 -7.74 9.27
C GLY A 36 -23.05 -7.15 9.05
N ALA A 37 -22.94 -5.81 8.92
CA ALA A 37 -21.65 -5.15 8.69
C ALA A 37 -20.62 -5.39 9.82
N ARG A 38 -21.07 -5.53 11.07
CA ARG A 38 -20.17 -5.88 12.19
C ARG A 38 -19.74 -7.34 12.14
N ALA A 39 -20.66 -8.25 11.85
CA ALA A 39 -20.33 -9.68 11.71
C ALA A 39 -19.36 -9.92 10.55
N ASP A 40 -19.55 -9.23 9.41
CA ASP A 40 -18.66 -9.31 8.25
C ASP A 40 -17.25 -8.77 8.58
N TYR A 41 -17.18 -7.64 9.32
CA TYR A 41 -15.91 -7.09 9.81
C TYR A 41 -15.16 -8.06 10.72
N ASP A 42 -15.84 -8.64 11.71
CA ASP A 42 -15.24 -9.58 12.66
C ASP A 42 -14.80 -10.88 11.94
N ALA A 43 -15.58 -11.34 10.96
CA ALA A 43 -15.23 -12.49 10.12
C ALA A 43 -14.01 -12.20 9.24
N ALA A 44 -13.94 -11.02 8.60
CA ALA A 44 -12.80 -10.61 7.79
C ALA A 44 -11.50 -10.52 8.62
N ARG A 45 -11.56 -9.95 9.83
CA ARG A 45 -10.42 -9.92 10.75
C ARG A 45 -9.96 -11.31 11.18
N SER A 46 -10.92 -12.18 11.51
CA SER A 46 -10.63 -13.55 11.90
C SER A 46 -9.97 -14.34 10.76
N ARG A 47 -10.41 -14.12 9.51
CA ARG A 47 -9.78 -14.68 8.31
C ARG A 47 -8.35 -14.19 8.13
N ALA A 48 -8.12 -12.87 8.23
CA ALA A 48 -6.78 -12.30 8.14
C ALA A 48 -5.82 -12.89 9.19
N ASP A 49 -6.30 -13.16 10.41
CA ASP A 49 -5.50 -13.77 11.47
C ASP A 49 -5.20 -15.25 11.23
N ALA A 50 -6.18 -16.00 10.70
CA ALA A 50 -6.00 -17.39 10.32
C ALA A 50 -5.02 -17.54 9.14
N GLU A 51 -5.12 -16.65 8.15
CA GLU A 51 -4.20 -16.58 7.01
C GLU A 51 -2.79 -16.21 7.48
N TYR A 52 -2.65 -15.22 8.38
CA TYR A 52 -1.36 -14.87 8.99
C TYR A 52 -0.72 -16.05 9.70
N LYS A 53 -1.49 -16.77 10.53
CA LYS A 53 -0.99 -17.94 11.25
C LYS A 53 -0.49 -19.02 10.28
N THR A 54 -1.25 -19.26 9.21
CA THR A 54 -0.89 -20.22 8.16
C THR A 54 0.35 -19.79 7.39
N ALA A 55 0.43 -18.50 7.03
CA ALA A 55 1.58 -17.93 6.34
C ALA A 55 2.84 -18.01 7.20
N LYS A 56 2.75 -17.65 8.49
CA LYS A 56 3.87 -17.75 9.43
C LYS A 56 4.38 -19.18 9.58
N GLN A 57 3.48 -20.17 9.65
CA GLN A 57 3.88 -21.58 9.67
C GLN A 57 4.64 -22.00 8.41
N ARG A 58 4.28 -21.45 7.23
CA ARG A 58 5.05 -21.70 6.00
C ARG A 58 6.44 -21.07 6.06
N CYS A 59 6.58 -19.93 6.73
CA CYS A 59 7.88 -19.28 6.93
C CYS A 59 8.83 -20.11 7.83
N ASP A 60 8.32 -21.04 8.66
CA ASP A 60 9.17 -21.88 9.51
C ASP A 60 10.09 -22.83 8.74
N ALA A 61 9.75 -23.13 7.48
CA ALA A 61 10.62 -23.90 6.58
C ALA A 61 11.82 -23.09 6.04
N LEU A 62 11.79 -21.76 6.19
CA LEU A 62 12.84 -20.85 5.74
C LEU A 62 13.85 -20.58 6.87
N LYS A 63 15.00 -20.01 6.50
CA LYS A 63 16.09 -19.71 7.44
C LYS A 63 16.64 -18.31 7.19
N SER A 64 17.20 -17.72 8.25
CA SER A 64 17.85 -16.40 8.21
C SER A 64 16.94 -15.34 7.58
N ASN A 65 17.50 -14.40 6.80
CA ASN A 65 16.74 -13.30 6.21
C ASN A 65 15.55 -13.74 5.34
N ALA A 66 15.62 -14.91 4.69
CA ALA A 66 14.48 -15.43 3.93
C ALA A 66 13.26 -15.71 4.84
N LYS A 67 13.51 -16.15 6.09
CA LYS A 67 12.45 -16.30 7.10
C LYS A 67 11.92 -14.93 7.54
N ASP A 68 12.82 -13.98 7.81
CA ASP A 68 12.44 -12.65 8.30
C ASP A 68 11.59 -11.87 7.27
N ILE A 69 12.00 -11.88 5.98
CA ILE A 69 11.20 -11.34 4.87
C ILE A 69 9.83 -12.00 4.81
N CYS A 70 9.76 -13.34 4.91
CA CYS A 70 8.49 -14.06 4.87
C CYS A 70 7.56 -13.67 6.03
N GLU A 71 8.09 -13.57 7.25
CA GLU A 71 7.31 -13.15 8.41
C GLU A 71 6.84 -11.69 8.30
N ALA A 72 7.67 -10.79 7.76
CA ALA A 72 7.32 -9.41 7.50
C ALA A 72 6.22 -9.28 6.44
N GLU A 73 6.30 -10.05 5.35
CA GLU A 73 5.27 -10.10 4.31
C GLU A 73 3.93 -10.62 4.86
N ALA A 74 3.96 -11.72 5.60
CA ALA A 74 2.77 -12.26 6.26
C ALA A 74 2.14 -11.24 7.21
N LYS A 75 2.97 -10.50 7.97
CA LYS A 75 2.51 -9.47 8.90
C LYS A 75 1.89 -8.29 8.14
N ARG A 76 2.54 -7.80 7.07
CA ARG A 76 1.99 -6.76 6.18
C ARG A 76 0.61 -7.17 5.67
N ASP A 77 0.50 -8.37 5.11
CA ASP A 77 -0.75 -8.83 4.48
C ASP A 77 -1.89 -8.90 5.49
N ARG A 78 -1.62 -9.40 6.69
CA ARG A 78 -2.59 -9.37 7.80
C ARG A 78 -3.05 -7.95 8.15
N ASP A 79 -2.09 -7.04 8.32
CA ASP A 79 -2.39 -5.69 8.78
C ASP A 79 -3.15 -4.89 7.70
N VAL A 80 -2.80 -5.09 6.42
CA VAL A 80 -3.54 -4.55 5.26
C VAL A 80 -4.96 -5.12 5.21
N ALA A 81 -5.13 -6.45 5.28
CA ALA A 81 -6.45 -7.08 5.25
C ALA A 81 -7.36 -6.61 6.41
N ARG A 82 -6.80 -6.43 7.61
CA ARG A 82 -7.53 -5.86 8.75
C ARG A 82 -7.92 -4.40 8.52
N ALA A 83 -7.04 -3.60 7.91
CA ALA A 83 -7.36 -2.22 7.56
C ALA A 83 -8.40 -2.14 6.44
N GLU A 84 -8.38 -3.04 5.47
CA GLU A 84 -9.36 -3.13 4.39
C GLU A 84 -10.75 -3.53 4.92
N ALA A 85 -10.79 -4.46 5.89
CA ALA A 85 -12.02 -4.80 6.60
C ALA A 85 -12.61 -3.57 7.32
N GLU A 86 -11.77 -2.78 7.99
CA GLU A 86 -12.19 -1.52 8.63
C GLU A 86 -12.68 -0.50 7.59
N ALA A 87 -11.97 -0.35 6.47
CA ALA A 87 -12.36 0.55 5.39
C ALA A 87 -13.67 0.13 4.70
N THR A 88 -13.94 -1.17 4.62
CA THR A 88 -15.19 -1.71 4.08
C THR A 88 -16.35 -1.43 5.04
N ARG A 89 -16.15 -1.67 6.34
CA ARG A 89 -17.15 -1.39 7.38
C ARG A 89 -17.50 0.10 7.46
N ASP A 90 -16.48 0.97 7.46
CA ASP A 90 -16.67 2.40 7.66
C ASP A 90 -17.07 3.11 6.35
N ASN A 91 -16.65 2.57 5.21
CA ASN A 91 -16.91 3.09 3.87
C ASN A 91 -16.56 4.59 3.70
N THR A 92 -15.46 5.04 4.32
CA THR A 92 -14.99 6.42 4.22
C THR A 92 -13.67 6.54 3.46
N ASP A 93 -13.42 7.69 2.85
CA ASP A 93 -12.12 8.00 2.24
C ASP A 93 -10.99 8.06 3.26
N ALA A 94 -11.30 8.45 4.51
CA ALA A 94 -10.33 8.45 5.60
C ALA A 94 -9.87 7.02 5.94
N ALA A 95 -10.79 6.05 5.95
CA ALA A 95 -10.46 4.66 6.17
C ALA A 95 -9.68 4.05 4.98
N ARG A 96 -10.04 4.40 3.74
CA ARG A 96 -9.23 4.05 2.54
C ARG A 96 -7.81 4.64 2.59
N ALA A 97 -7.66 5.88 3.07
CA ALA A 97 -6.36 6.50 3.28
C ALA A 97 -5.55 5.79 4.39
N LYS A 98 -6.21 5.28 5.44
CA LYS A 98 -5.57 4.44 6.47
C LYS A 98 -5.02 3.15 5.87
N VAL A 99 -5.76 2.47 4.98
CA VAL A 99 -5.27 1.29 4.25
C VAL A 99 -3.98 1.61 3.49
N ALA A 100 -3.96 2.72 2.75
CA ALA A 100 -2.77 3.15 2.01
C ALA A 100 -1.56 3.39 2.93
N LYS A 101 -1.77 3.98 4.12
CA LYS A 101 -0.71 4.17 5.12
C LYS A 101 -0.21 2.82 5.67
N VAL A 102 -1.13 1.94 6.08
CA VAL A 102 -0.77 0.60 6.62
C VAL A 102 0.00 -0.21 5.59
N LYS A 103 -0.40 -0.15 4.32
CA LYS A 103 0.33 -0.77 3.22
C LYS A 103 1.73 -0.18 3.07
N ALA A 104 1.88 1.14 3.08
CA ALA A 104 3.18 1.78 3.01
C ALA A 104 4.10 1.34 4.17
N ASP A 105 3.59 1.37 5.40
CA ASP A 105 4.34 0.96 6.60
C ASP A 105 4.80 -0.51 6.48
N GLY A 106 3.91 -1.42 6.06
CA GLY A 106 4.27 -2.82 5.89
C GLY A 106 5.21 -3.08 4.71
N ASP A 107 5.05 -2.38 3.59
CA ASP A 107 5.98 -2.46 2.44
C ASP A 107 7.38 -1.97 2.82
N TYR A 108 7.49 -0.95 3.69
CA TYR A 108 8.77 -0.46 4.19
C TYR A 108 9.47 -1.45 5.11
N GLU A 109 8.73 -2.09 6.02
CA GLU A 109 9.30 -3.15 6.87
C GLU A 109 9.78 -4.33 6.03
N VAL A 110 9.00 -4.79 5.05
CA VAL A 110 9.45 -5.83 4.10
C VAL A 110 10.69 -5.38 3.33
N ALA A 111 10.74 -4.13 2.88
CA ALA A 111 11.90 -3.59 2.17
C ALA A 111 13.15 -3.54 3.05
N LYS A 112 13.02 -3.23 4.34
CA LYS A 112 14.14 -3.25 5.29
C LYS A 112 14.72 -4.65 5.46
N GLU A 113 13.88 -5.67 5.68
CA GLU A 113 14.34 -7.06 5.75
C GLU A 113 15.04 -7.45 4.42
N ARG A 114 14.49 -7.06 3.27
CA ARG A 114 15.15 -7.28 1.96
C ARG A 114 16.50 -6.58 1.82
N CYS A 115 16.70 -5.44 2.49
CA CYS A 115 17.97 -4.74 2.52
C CYS A 115 18.98 -5.39 3.48
N ASP A 116 18.54 -6.21 4.44
CA ASP A 116 19.41 -6.74 5.49
C ASP A 116 20.43 -7.77 4.99
N ASP A 117 20.19 -8.40 3.83
CA ASP A 117 21.17 -9.25 3.15
C ASP A 117 22.34 -8.46 2.53
N LYS A 118 22.19 -7.14 2.36
CA LYS A 118 23.24 -6.26 1.84
C LYS A 118 24.21 -5.86 2.95
N LYS A 119 25.36 -5.29 2.57
CA LYS A 119 26.40 -4.86 3.51
C LYS A 119 27.00 -3.52 3.10
N GLY A 120 27.54 -2.79 4.07
CA GLY A 120 28.19 -1.50 3.84
C GLY A 120 27.25 -0.50 3.16
N ASN A 121 27.82 0.33 2.29
CA ASN A 121 27.09 1.38 1.57
C ASN A 121 25.89 0.85 0.77
N ASP A 122 25.96 -0.36 0.19
CA ASP A 122 24.83 -0.95 -0.55
C ASP A 122 23.60 -1.17 0.34
N LYS A 123 23.81 -1.51 1.62
CA LYS A 123 22.72 -1.63 2.60
C LYS A 123 22.15 -0.25 2.93
N ASP A 124 23.02 0.72 3.19
CA ASP A 124 22.62 2.08 3.55
C ASP A 124 21.82 2.76 2.42
N VAL A 125 22.26 2.60 1.17
CA VAL A 125 21.52 3.05 -0.03
C VAL A 125 20.16 2.36 -0.07
N CYS A 126 20.11 1.03 0.05
CA CYS A 126 18.86 0.27 -0.02
C CYS A 126 17.83 0.75 1.01
N VAL A 127 18.24 0.91 2.28
CA VAL A 127 17.33 1.35 3.35
C VAL A 127 16.88 2.79 3.11
N LYS A 128 17.74 3.68 2.62
CA LYS A 128 17.38 5.07 2.32
C LYS A 128 16.43 5.18 1.12
N GLU A 129 16.60 4.35 0.10
CA GLU A 129 15.66 4.27 -1.02
C GLU A 129 14.30 3.73 -0.57
N ALA A 130 14.29 2.66 0.23
CA ALA A 130 13.09 2.12 0.85
C ALA A 130 12.37 3.19 1.68
N LYS A 131 13.11 3.98 2.46
CA LYS A 131 12.56 5.10 3.23
C LYS A 131 12.00 6.20 2.33
N ALA A 132 12.68 6.57 1.25
CA ALA A 132 12.16 7.57 0.32
C ALA A 132 10.84 7.14 -0.33
N ALA A 133 10.70 5.86 -0.68
CA ALA A 133 9.44 5.31 -1.17
C ALA A 133 8.35 5.31 -0.09
N HIS A 134 8.70 4.97 1.16
CA HIS A 134 7.80 5.00 2.31
C HIS A 134 7.26 6.40 2.60
N GLU A 135 8.13 7.41 2.73
CA GLU A 135 7.74 8.80 3.01
C GLU A 135 6.81 9.35 1.90
N LYS A 136 7.08 8.99 0.63
CA LYS A 136 6.20 9.34 -0.49
C LYS A 136 4.81 8.74 -0.31
N ALA A 137 4.73 7.43 -0.06
CA ALA A 137 3.45 6.73 0.07
C ALA A 137 2.66 7.20 1.30
N VAL A 138 3.32 7.40 2.44
CA VAL A 138 2.71 7.94 3.68
C VAL A 138 2.25 9.37 3.47
N GLY A 139 3.05 10.22 2.83
CA GLY A 139 2.69 11.60 2.53
C GLY A 139 1.46 11.72 1.62
N GLU A 140 1.36 10.87 0.60
CA GLU A 140 0.16 10.78 -0.24
C GLU A 140 -1.06 10.27 0.55
N ALA A 141 -0.89 9.27 1.42
CA ALA A 141 -1.96 8.77 2.29
C ALA A 141 -2.44 9.84 3.29
N LYS A 142 -1.51 10.57 3.92
CA LYS A 142 -1.80 11.70 4.82
C LYS A 142 -2.59 12.78 4.08
N THR A 143 -2.13 13.19 2.90
CA THR A 143 -2.81 14.19 2.07
C THR A 143 -4.24 13.77 1.72
N ARG A 144 -4.44 12.50 1.33
CA ARG A 144 -5.78 11.95 1.04
C ARG A 144 -6.66 11.95 2.28
N ARG A 145 -6.10 11.58 3.44
CA ARG A 145 -6.82 11.57 4.71
C ARG A 145 -7.26 12.98 5.10
N GLU A 146 -6.37 13.96 5.08
CA GLU A 146 -6.70 15.36 5.44
C GLU A 146 -7.81 15.92 4.54
N ALA A 147 -7.77 15.62 3.23
CA ALA A 147 -8.83 16.00 2.31
C ALA A 147 -10.17 15.31 2.62
N ALA A 148 -10.12 14.07 3.11
CA ALA A 148 -11.30 13.27 3.45
C ALA A 148 -11.93 13.63 4.81
N THR A 149 -11.14 14.13 5.76
CA THR A 149 -11.59 14.45 7.13
C THR A 149 -11.99 15.91 7.32
N GLY A 150 -12.28 16.63 6.23
CA GLY A 150 -12.74 18.01 6.28
C GLY A 150 -11.64 19.05 6.53
N GLY A 151 -10.37 18.69 6.31
CA GLY A 151 -9.27 19.65 6.35
C GLY A 151 -9.51 20.80 5.38
N SER A 152 -9.19 22.02 5.80
CA SER A 152 -9.31 23.19 4.94
C SER A 152 -8.37 23.05 3.73
N ARG A 153 -8.60 23.85 2.68
CA ARG A 153 -7.68 23.88 1.53
C ARG A 153 -6.24 24.22 1.95
N ALA A 154 -6.08 25.01 3.01
CA ALA A 154 -4.78 25.35 3.58
C ALA A 154 -4.13 24.12 4.24
N ASP A 155 -4.87 23.36 5.05
CA ASP A 155 -4.36 22.16 5.72
C ASP A 155 -3.94 21.08 4.71
N VAL A 156 -4.75 20.87 3.67
CA VAL A 156 -4.40 19.94 2.58
C VAL A 156 -3.17 20.42 1.81
N ALA A 157 -3.03 21.73 1.59
CA ALA A 157 -1.85 22.30 0.93
C ALA A 157 -0.58 22.18 1.80
N GLU A 158 -0.70 22.36 3.11
CA GLU A 158 0.38 22.14 4.07
C GLU A 158 0.79 20.67 4.11
N ALA A 159 -0.16 19.74 4.26
CA ALA A 159 0.11 18.30 4.22
C ALA A 159 0.83 17.88 2.93
N ARG A 160 0.47 18.48 1.78
CA ARG A 160 1.18 18.27 0.51
C ARG A 160 2.59 18.84 0.51
N ARG A 161 2.81 20.00 1.13
CA ARG A 161 4.15 20.62 1.23
C ARG A 161 5.05 19.78 2.14
N ASP A 162 4.55 19.34 3.28
CA ASP A 162 5.25 18.44 4.19
C ASP A 162 5.61 17.13 3.50
N ALA A 163 4.64 16.46 2.89
CA ALA A 163 4.87 15.22 2.14
C ALA A 163 5.94 15.38 1.07
N ARG A 164 5.93 16.50 0.33
CA ARG A 164 6.96 16.83 -0.67
C ARG A 164 8.31 17.03 -0.02
N LYS A 165 8.39 17.78 1.07
CA LYS A 165 9.63 18.04 1.80
C LYS A 165 10.23 16.73 2.32
N ASP A 166 9.45 15.91 3.02
CA ASP A 166 9.92 14.65 3.60
C ASP A 166 10.38 13.67 2.52
N THR A 167 9.63 13.56 1.41
CA THR A 167 10.02 12.75 0.25
C THR A 167 11.32 13.25 -0.38
N THR A 168 11.43 14.58 -0.56
CA THR A 168 12.61 15.22 -1.17
C THR A 168 13.84 15.05 -0.28
N ASP A 169 13.68 15.14 1.04
CA ASP A 169 14.74 15.01 2.03
C ASP A 169 15.23 13.57 2.13
N ALA A 170 14.32 12.60 2.09
CA ALA A 170 14.67 11.19 2.05
C ALA A 170 15.37 10.83 0.73
N ALA A 171 14.88 11.33 -0.41
CA ALA A 171 15.50 11.10 -1.72
C ALA A 171 16.89 11.76 -1.83
N TYR A 172 17.06 12.98 -1.31
CA TYR A 172 18.37 13.64 -1.20
C TYR A 172 19.36 12.79 -0.39
N LYS A 173 18.93 12.26 0.76
CA LYS A 173 19.77 11.40 1.60
C LYS A 173 20.15 10.10 0.89
N ALA A 174 19.23 9.50 0.13
CA ALA A 174 19.51 8.29 -0.66
C ALA A 174 20.53 8.57 -1.77
N ASP A 175 20.34 9.65 -2.54
CA ASP A 175 21.25 10.00 -3.63
C ASP A 175 22.64 10.44 -3.12
N ARG A 176 22.70 11.12 -1.98
CA ARG A 176 23.96 11.40 -1.28
C ARG A 176 24.69 10.14 -0.89
N GLU A 177 23.99 9.15 -0.33
CA GLU A 177 24.59 7.88 0.08
C GLU A 177 25.16 7.12 -1.13
N LYS A 178 24.50 7.16 -2.30
CA LYS A 178 25.06 6.56 -3.53
C LYS A 178 26.38 7.19 -3.94
N CYS A 179 26.55 8.50 -3.76
CA CYS A 179 27.82 9.16 -4.01
C CYS A 179 28.91 8.72 -3.03
N ASP A 180 28.55 8.26 -1.84
CA ASP A 180 29.51 7.85 -0.81
C ASP A 180 30.23 6.53 -1.15
N ALA A 181 29.73 5.76 -2.12
CA ALA A 181 30.44 4.63 -2.74
C ALA A 181 31.67 5.06 -3.57
N MET A 182 31.74 6.34 -3.98
CA MET A 182 32.83 6.88 -4.80
C MET A 182 33.95 7.47 -3.92
N SER A 183 35.06 7.87 -4.55
CA SER A 183 36.19 8.52 -3.87
C SER A 183 36.79 9.64 -4.72
N GLY A 184 37.46 10.61 -4.07
CA GLY A 184 38.14 11.73 -4.73
C GLY A 184 37.19 12.63 -5.53
N ASP A 185 37.69 13.24 -6.60
CA ASP A 185 36.96 14.20 -7.44
C ASP A 185 35.61 13.67 -7.95
N ALA A 186 35.50 12.37 -8.21
CA ALA A 186 34.25 11.75 -8.63
C ALA A 186 33.16 11.84 -7.55
N LYS A 187 33.53 11.61 -6.29
CA LYS A 187 32.61 11.74 -5.15
C LYS A 187 32.19 13.20 -4.97
N ASP A 188 33.13 14.13 -5.01
CA ASP A 188 32.86 15.55 -4.82
C ASP A 188 31.94 16.09 -5.91
N LYS A 189 32.18 15.71 -7.17
CA LYS A 189 31.30 16.04 -8.28
C LYS A 189 29.91 15.43 -8.12
N CYS A 190 29.80 14.15 -7.79
CA CYS A 190 28.51 13.50 -7.55
C CYS A 190 27.72 14.23 -6.46
N GLN A 191 28.37 14.55 -5.34
CA GLN A 191 27.76 15.24 -4.23
C GLN A 191 27.30 16.67 -4.57
N ALA A 192 28.07 17.40 -5.39
CA ALA A 192 27.70 18.72 -5.90
C ALA A 192 26.49 18.63 -6.84
N ASP A 193 26.48 17.67 -7.76
CA ASP A 193 25.39 17.45 -8.71
C ASP A 193 24.08 17.05 -7.96
N VAL A 194 24.18 16.24 -6.89
CA VAL A 194 23.04 15.92 -6.02
C VAL A 194 22.54 17.16 -5.27
N LYS A 195 23.42 17.97 -4.67
CA LYS A 195 23.00 19.22 -4.01
C LYS A 195 22.27 20.16 -4.97
N ALA A 196 22.79 20.33 -6.18
CA ALA A 196 22.17 21.13 -7.23
C ALA A 196 20.78 20.58 -7.62
N LYS A 197 20.65 19.25 -7.80
CA LYS A 197 19.37 18.58 -8.11
C LYS A 197 18.29 18.85 -7.08
N TYR A 198 18.66 18.92 -5.79
CA TYR A 198 17.72 19.07 -4.68
C TYR A 198 17.63 20.51 -4.14
N GLY A 199 18.37 21.47 -4.69
CA GLY A 199 18.42 22.85 -4.22
C GLY A 199 18.94 22.99 -2.78
N ARG A 200 19.99 22.21 -2.45
CA ARG A 200 20.59 22.11 -1.11
C ARG A 200 21.96 22.74 -1.01
#